data_AF-A0A139PHV2-F1
#
_entry.id   AF-A0A139PHV2-F1
#
_cell.length_a   1.000
_cell.length_b   1.000
_cell.length_c   1.000
_cell.angle_alpha   90.00
_cell.angle_beta   90.00
_cell.angle_gamma   90.00
#
_symmetry.space_group_name_H-M   'P 1'
#
loop_
_entity.id
_entity.type
_entity.pdbx_description
1 polymer ?
#
loop_
_entity_poly.entity_id
_entity_poly.type
_entity_poly.pdbx_seq_one_letter_code
_entity_poly.pdbx_strand_id
1 'polypeptide(L)'
;MIGHADFTHQSITMATHLNPSSFQLSDVYGGRERVKDLSGWEGDTTKNATDKKPSIGEDDYKADLDSVNLIGRMQKGQSYDQAITSYYSDLQKDSTLREREFLKNKDWKQVRSTIYASILPLEVMEKGEDAIKAYIESNYPGVFKFLNRLEAVAD
;
A
#
# COMPACT_ATOMS: atom_id res chain seq x y z
N MET A 1 -15.45 7.57 11.23
CA MET A 1 -15.71 6.14 11.53
C MET A 1 -14.37 5.43 11.55
N ILE A 2 -14.11 4.59 12.55
CA ILE A 2 -12.95 3.69 12.52
C ILE A 2 -13.37 2.53 11.60
N GLY A 3 -12.96 2.58 10.32
CA GLY A 3 -13.25 1.52 9.35
C GLY A 3 -12.52 0.23 9.70
N HIS A 4 -13.08 -0.92 9.40
CA HIS A 4 -12.37 -2.21 9.47
C HIS A 4 -11.64 -2.46 8.16
N ALA A 5 -10.57 -3.27 8.17
CA ALA A 5 -9.93 -3.71 6.93
C ALA A 5 -10.96 -4.45 6.05
N ASP A 6 -10.93 -4.21 4.74
CA ASP A 6 -11.65 -5.09 3.81
C ASP A 6 -10.96 -6.46 3.81
N PHE A 7 -11.61 -7.41 4.47
CA PHE A 7 -11.09 -8.77 4.62
C PHE A 7 -10.94 -9.49 3.27
N THR A 8 -11.84 -9.24 2.32
CA THR A 8 -11.80 -9.88 1.01
C THR A 8 -10.69 -9.29 0.15
N HIS A 9 -10.52 -7.97 0.18
CA HIS A 9 -9.40 -7.27 -0.43
C HIS A 9 -8.07 -7.82 0.14
N GLN A 10 -7.90 -7.79 1.46
CA GLN A 10 -6.70 -8.28 2.13
C GLN A 10 -6.37 -9.72 1.74
N SER A 11 -7.37 -10.60 1.71
CA SER A 11 -7.20 -12.01 1.38
C SER A 11 -6.70 -12.21 -0.05
N ILE A 12 -7.25 -11.47 -1.03
CA ILE A 12 -6.83 -11.61 -2.43
C ILE A 12 -5.45 -10.99 -2.69
N THR A 13 -5.12 -9.86 -2.04
CA THR A 13 -3.78 -9.26 -2.08
C THR A 13 -2.74 -10.24 -1.53
N MET A 14 -2.99 -10.82 -0.35
CA MET A 14 -2.09 -11.82 0.24
C MET A 14 -1.96 -13.07 -0.65
N ALA A 15 -3.07 -13.59 -1.19
CA ALA A 15 -3.04 -14.72 -2.11
C ALA A 15 -2.19 -14.42 -3.35
N THR A 16 -2.30 -13.19 -3.89
CA THR A 16 -1.50 -12.73 -5.02
C THR A 16 0.00 -12.67 -4.70
N HIS A 17 0.35 -12.22 -3.48
CA HIS A 17 1.74 -12.20 -3.00
C HIS A 17 2.33 -13.60 -2.80
N LEU A 18 1.52 -14.55 -2.34
CA LEU A 18 1.93 -15.93 -2.03
C LEU A 18 1.88 -16.88 -3.22
N ASN A 19 1.21 -16.49 -4.31
CA ASN A 19 1.10 -17.33 -5.49
C ASN A 19 2.50 -17.60 -6.11
N PRO A 20 2.94 -18.87 -6.19
CA PRO A 20 4.25 -19.23 -6.74
C PRO A 20 4.31 -19.16 -8.28
N SER A 21 3.16 -19.04 -8.96
CA SER A 21 3.14 -19.02 -10.43
C SER A 21 3.66 -17.68 -10.96
N SER A 22 4.63 -17.77 -11.88
CA SER A 22 5.27 -16.64 -12.57
C SER A 22 4.42 -15.98 -13.68
N PHE A 23 3.15 -16.41 -13.82
CA PHE A 23 2.19 -15.90 -14.80
C PHE A 23 0.82 -15.70 -14.13
N GLN A 24 0.49 -14.45 -13.82
CA GLN A 24 -0.80 -13.97 -13.34
C GLN A 24 -1.48 -13.14 -14.43
N LEU A 25 -2.81 -13.03 -14.43
CA LEU A 25 -3.54 -12.22 -15.44
C LEU A 25 -3.07 -10.75 -15.46
N SER A 26 -2.55 -10.27 -14.33
CA SER A 26 -1.94 -8.96 -14.12
C SER A 26 -0.55 -8.81 -14.76
N ASP A 27 0.14 -9.89 -15.13
CA ASP A 27 1.42 -9.85 -15.87
C ASP A 27 1.27 -9.28 -17.29
N VAL A 28 0.05 -9.26 -17.82
CA VAL A 28 -0.28 -8.60 -19.09
C VAL A 28 -0.21 -7.07 -18.97
N TYR A 29 -0.29 -6.51 -17.74
CA TYR A 29 -0.46 -5.08 -17.51
C TYR A 29 0.73 -4.36 -16.85
N GLY A 30 1.75 -5.03 -16.29
CA GLY A 30 2.70 -4.33 -15.40
C GLY A 30 4.16 -4.79 -15.27
N GLY A 31 4.62 -5.86 -15.93
CA GLY A 31 6.04 -6.26 -15.88
C GLY A 31 6.51 -6.89 -14.55
N ARG A 32 7.38 -7.90 -14.68
CA ARG A 32 7.60 -9.05 -13.79
C ARG A 32 8.07 -8.82 -12.33
N GLU A 33 8.25 -7.59 -11.84
CA GLU A 33 8.66 -7.34 -10.43
C GLU A 33 7.68 -6.47 -9.62
N ARG A 34 6.68 -5.85 -10.26
CA ARG A 34 5.73 -4.92 -9.58
C ARG A 34 4.34 -5.48 -9.34
N VAL A 35 4.05 -6.68 -9.84
CA VAL A 35 2.68 -7.22 -9.91
C VAL A 35 2.05 -7.53 -8.56
N LYS A 36 2.85 -7.80 -7.54
CA LYS A 36 2.35 -8.11 -6.19
C LYS A 36 1.76 -6.86 -5.53
N ASP A 37 2.53 -5.77 -5.52
CA ASP A 37 2.07 -4.51 -4.92
C ASP A 37 0.90 -3.89 -5.71
N LEU A 38 0.78 -4.17 -7.02
CA LEU A 38 -0.38 -3.77 -7.84
C LEU A 38 -1.71 -4.40 -7.37
N SER A 39 -1.68 -5.52 -6.64
CA SER A 39 -2.88 -6.13 -6.06
C SER A 39 -3.28 -5.54 -4.71
N GLY A 40 -2.54 -4.54 -4.21
CA GLY A 40 -2.85 -3.82 -2.99
C GLY A 40 -2.45 -2.35 -3.11
N TRP A 41 -1.62 -1.85 -2.19
CA TRP A 41 -1.33 -0.41 -2.06
C TRP A 41 -0.91 0.28 -3.36
N GLU A 42 -0.12 -0.36 -4.24
CA GLU A 42 0.26 0.29 -5.50
C GLU A 42 -0.94 0.37 -6.45
N GLY A 43 -1.79 -0.65 -6.52
CA GLY A 43 -3.02 -0.64 -7.31
C GLY A 43 -4.01 0.43 -6.86
N ASP A 44 -4.15 0.61 -5.55
CA ASP A 44 -5.14 1.51 -4.96
C ASP A 44 -4.68 2.96 -4.87
N THR A 45 -3.37 3.20 -4.91
CA THR A 45 -2.77 4.55 -4.85
C THR A 45 -2.27 5.07 -6.19
N THR A 46 -2.24 4.24 -7.23
CA THR A 46 -1.69 4.59 -8.55
C THR A 46 -2.65 4.25 -9.69
N LYS A 47 -2.31 4.70 -10.90
CA LYS A 47 -2.95 4.30 -12.16
C LYS A 47 -2.20 3.14 -12.83
N ASN A 48 -1.29 2.47 -12.11
CA ASN A 48 -0.42 1.45 -12.71
C ASN A 48 -1.17 0.14 -12.98
N ALA A 49 -2.23 -0.15 -12.23
CA ALA A 49 -3.06 -1.35 -12.44
C ALA A 49 -4.11 -1.14 -13.55
N THR A 50 -4.72 0.04 -13.62
CA THR A 50 -5.73 0.41 -14.62
C THR A 50 -5.74 1.93 -14.83
N ASP A 51 -6.31 2.41 -15.94
CA ASP A 51 -6.54 3.85 -16.19
C ASP A 51 -7.58 4.49 -15.24
N LYS A 52 -8.16 3.72 -14.31
CA LYS A 52 -9.13 4.23 -13.34
C LYS A 52 -8.44 5.15 -12.34
N LYS A 53 -9.22 6.09 -11.80
CA LYS A 53 -8.77 6.95 -10.73
C LYS A 53 -8.42 6.10 -9.49
N PRO A 54 -7.25 6.30 -8.86
CA PRO A 54 -6.89 5.63 -7.62
C PRO A 54 -7.94 5.84 -6.54
N SER A 55 -8.18 4.82 -5.73
CA SER A 55 -9.14 4.82 -4.63
C SER A 55 -8.58 3.97 -3.51
N ILE A 56 -8.23 4.62 -2.40
CA ILE A 56 -7.79 3.96 -1.18
C ILE A 56 -8.63 4.48 -0.01
N GLY A 57 -9.63 3.68 0.37
CA GLY A 57 -10.48 3.92 1.53
C GLY A 57 -9.76 3.62 2.84
N GLU A 58 -10.42 3.82 3.98
CA GLU A 58 -9.84 3.42 5.29
C GLU A 58 -9.78 1.89 5.44
N ASP A 59 -10.71 1.20 4.80
CA ASP A 59 -10.80 -0.26 4.66
C ASP A 59 -9.68 -0.82 3.80
N ASP A 60 -9.49 -0.30 2.58
CA ASP A 60 -8.39 -0.70 1.69
C ASP A 60 -7.02 -0.31 2.28
N TYR A 61 -6.89 0.91 2.85
CA TYR A 61 -5.68 1.34 3.56
C TYR A 61 -5.21 0.31 4.60
N LYS A 62 -6.14 -0.23 5.39
CA LYS A 62 -5.80 -1.26 6.38
C LYS A 62 -5.51 -2.60 5.71
N ALA A 63 -6.33 -3.02 4.75
CA ALA A 63 -6.15 -4.27 4.03
C ALA A 63 -4.77 -4.35 3.36
N ASP A 64 -4.37 -3.27 2.70
CA ASP A 64 -3.11 -3.15 1.97
C ASP A 64 -1.88 -3.21 2.87
N LEU A 65 -1.83 -2.34 3.90
CA LEU A 65 -0.71 -2.30 4.82
C LEU A 65 -0.62 -3.59 5.64
N ASP A 66 -1.76 -4.13 6.10
CA ASP A 66 -1.81 -5.37 6.87
C ASP A 66 -1.37 -6.55 6.01
N SER A 67 -1.75 -6.61 4.73
CA SER A 67 -1.29 -7.66 3.80
C SER A 67 0.24 -7.69 3.70
N VAL A 68 0.87 -6.54 3.47
CA VAL A 68 2.33 -6.44 3.38
C VAL A 68 3.00 -6.88 4.69
N ASN A 69 2.46 -6.44 5.83
CA ASN A 69 3.00 -6.77 7.15
C ASN A 69 2.90 -8.26 7.48
N LEU A 70 1.73 -8.86 7.25
CA LEU A 70 1.50 -10.28 7.48
C LEU A 70 2.39 -11.15 6.60
N ILE A 71 2.52 -10.80 5.31
CA ILE A 71 3.45 -11.48 4.40
C ILE A 71 4.90 -11.34 4.88
N GLY A 72 5.31 -10.15 5.32
CA GLY A 72 6.66 -9.93 5.87
C GLY A 72 6.94 -10.78 7.12
N ARG A 73 5.94 -11.00 7.97
CA ARG A 73 6.03 -11.91 9.12
C ARG A 73 6.10 -13.38 8.69
N MET A 74 5.29 -13.79 7.71
CA MET A 74 5.31 -15.15 7.16
C MET A 74 6.65 -15.49 6.48
N GLN A 75 7.23 -14.54 5.75
CA GLN A 75 8.58 -14.67 5.15
C GLN A 75 9.69 -14.86 6.20
N LYS A 76 9.46 -14.42 7.44
CA LYS A 76 10.35 -14.65 8.58
C LYS A 76 10.08 -15.98 9.31
N GLY A 77 9.24 -16.85 8.74
CA GLY A 77 9.01 -18.22 9.21
C GLY A 77 7.75 -18.45 10.04
N GLN A 78 6.90 -17.43 10.22
CA GLN A 78 5.60 -17.62 10.89
C GLN A 78 4.59 -18.28 9.96
N SER A 79 3.73 -19.16 10.49
CA SER A 79 2.52 -19.58 9.78
C SER A 79 1.53 -18.41 9.67
N TYR A 80 0.52 -18.51 8.80
CA TYR A 80 -0.52 -17.50 8.68
C TYR A 80 -1.22 -17.24 10.03
N ASP A 81 -1.61 -18.29 10.76
CA ASP A 81 -2.27 -18.18 12.07
C ASP A 81 -1.38 -17.49 13.13
N GLN A 82 -0.07 -17.75 13.09
CA GLN A 82 0.90 -17.09 13.96
C GLN A 82 1.09 -15.61 13.58
N ALA A 83 1.20 -15.33 12.28
CA ALA A 83 1.36 -13.97 11.76
C ALA A 83 0.15 -13.10 12.10
N ILE A 84 -1.07 -13.57 11.82
CA ILE A 84 -2.30 -12.83 12.09
C ILE A 84 -2.51 -12.59 13.59
N THR A 85 -2.31 -13.62 14.41
CA THR A 85 -2.49 -13.52 15.86
C THR A 85 -1.49 -12.55 16.46
N SER A 86 -0.20 -12.69 16.12
CA SER A 86 0.84 -11.82 16.67
C SER A 86 0.70 -10.39 16.17
N TYR A 87 0.41 -10.18 14.89
CA TYR A 87 0.29 -8.86 14.28
C TYR A 87 -0.84 -8.05 14.91
N TYR A 88 -2.05 -8.60 14.97
CA TYR A 88 -3.17 -7.87 15.56
C TYR A 88 -3.06 -7.72 17.08
N SER A 89 -2.38 -8.64 17.77
CA SER A 89 -2.05 -8.47 19.20
C SER A 89 -1.09 -7.30 19.43
N ASP A 90 -0.10 -7.11 18.56
CA ASP A 90 0.84 -5.98 18.66
C ASP A 90 0.16 -4.66 18.25
N LEU A 91 -0.67 -4.69 17.20
CA LEU A 91 -1.38 -3.52 16.71
C LEU A 91 -2.38 -2.96 17.73
N GLN A 92 -3.00 -3.84 18.54
CA GLN A 92 -3.85 -3.40 19.65
C GLN A 92 -3.08 -2.63 20.73
N LYS A 93 -1.78 -2.88 20.89
CA LYS A 93 -0.92 -2.20 21.88
C LYS A 93 -0.38 -0.89 21.35
N ASP A 94 -0.15 -0.79 20.04
CA ASP A 94 0.38 0.40 19.38
C ASP A 94 -0.27 0.60 18.02
N SER A 95 -1.12 1.63 17.91
CA SER A 95 -1.85 1.93 16.69
C SER A 95 -0.96 2.38 15.52
N THR A 96 0.27 2.85 15.79
CA THR A 96 1.23 3.26 14.75
C THR A 96 2.07 2.09 14.23
N LEU A 97 1.90 0.90 14.81
CA LEU A 97 2.60 -0.30 14.37
C LEU A 97 2.35 -0.59 12.90
N ARG A 98 1.12 -0.38 12.41
CA ARG A 98 0.74 -0.68 11.03
C ARG A 98 1.65 0.02 10.04
N GLU A 99 1.80 1.33 10.19
CA GLU A 99 2.60 2.18 9.31
C GLU A 99 4.09 1.90 9.48
N ARG A 100 4.57 1.80 10.72
CA ARG A 100 6.00 1.53 10.98
C ARG A 100 6.44 0.16 10.49
N GLU A 101 5.60 -0.87 10.63
CA GLU A 101 5.91 -2.20 10.13
C GLU A 101 5.83 -2.25 8.61
N PHE A 102 4.89 -1.49 8.00
CA PHE A 102 4.83 -1.36 6.55
C PHE A 102 6.13 -0.75 6.00
N LEU A 103 6.63 0.33 6.62
CA LEU A 103 7.88 0.99 6.22
C LEU A 103 9.14 0.15 6.49
N LYS A 104 9.06 -0.89 7.33
CA LYS A 104 10.14 -1.90 7.44
C LYS A 104 10.15 -2.88 6.28
N ASN A 105 9.00 -3.08 5.63
CA ASN A 105 8.82 -3.99 4.50
C ASN A 105 8.90 -3.27 3.14
N LYS A 106 8.63 -1.96 3.11
CA LYS A 106 8.61 -1.11 1.92
C LYS A 106 9.35 0.19 2.18
N ASP A 107 10.34 0.50 1.33
CA ASP A 107 11.08 1.75 1.42
C ASP A 107 10.16 2.96 1.14
N TRP A 108 10.16 3.93 2.05
CA TRP A 108 9.31 5.11 1.97
C TRP A 108 9.56 5.92 0.68
N LYS A 109 10.83 6.10 0.28
CA LYS A 109 11.16 6.86 -0.93
C LYS A 109 10.64 6.14 -2.17
N GLN A 110 10.75 4.82 -2.22
CA GLN A 110 10.19 4.00 -3.29
C GLN A 110 8.66 4.11 -3.34
N VAL A 111 7.97 3.98 -2.21
CA VAL A 111 6.50 4.14 -2.13
C VAL A 111 6.06 5.50 -2.67
N ARG A 112 6.67 6.58 -2.16
CA ARG A 112 6.35 7.96 -2.56
C ARG A 112 6.64 8.21 -4.04
N SER A 113 7.82 7.84 -4.51
CA SER A 113 8.21 8.04 -5.92
C SER A 113 7.33 7.25 -6.89
N THR A 114 6.93 6.03 -6.52
CA THR A 114 6.00 5.20 -7.32
C THR A 114 4.65 5.89 -7.48
N ILE A 115 4.09 6.41 -6.39
CA ILE A 115 2.83 7.16 -6.42
C ILE A 115 2.98 8.43 -7.26
N TYR A 116 4.02 9.22 -7.01
CA TYR A 116 4.26 10.50 -7.68
C TYR A 116 4.37 10.30 -9.20
N ALA A 117 5.15 9.32 -9.65
CA ALA A 117 5.33 9.02 -11.06
C ALA A 117 4.03 8.61 -11.78
N SER A 118 3.03 8.11 -11.04
CA SER A 118 1.78 7.64 -11.62
C SER A 118 0.67 8.71 -11.67
N ILE A 119 0.60 9.58 -10.66
CA ILE A 119 -0.56 10.48 -10.49
C ILE A 119 -0.26 11.96 -10.74
N LEU A 120 1.02 12.36 -10.74
CA LEU A 120 1.42 13.76 -10.88
C LEU A 120 1.71 14.14 -12.33
N PRO A 121 1.12 15.23 -12.84
CA PRO A 121 1.59 15.90 -14.05
C PRO A 121 2.99 16.48 -13.85
N LEU A 122 3.80 16.52 -14.92
CA LEU A 122 5.16 17.07 -14.88
C LEU A 122 5.16 18.53 -14.42
N GLU A 123 4.19 19.32 -14.84
CA GLU A 123 4.06 20.74 -14.50
C GLU A 123 3.79 20.98 -13.00
N VAL A 124 3.25 19.97 -12.30
CA VAL A 124 3.07 20.03 -10.83
C VAL A 124 4.36 19.64 -10.13
N MET A 125 5.08 18.63 -10.65
CA MET A 125 6.36 18.18 -10.07
C MET A 125 7.41 19.28 -10.08
N GLU A 126 7.45 20.11 -11.12
CA GLU A 126 8.40 21.23 -11.24
C GLU A 126 8.16 22.37 -10.23
N LYS A 127 6.96 22.45 -9.63
CA LYS A 127 6.58 23.52 -8.70
C LYS A 127 6.96 23.26 -7.24
N GLY A 128 7.53 22.08 -6.94
CA GLY A 128 7.98 21.72 -5.60
C GLY A 128 6.90 21.12 -4.69
N GLU A 129 7.30 20.78 -3.47
CA GLU A 129 6.54 19.87 -2.59
C GLU A 129 5.18 20.42 -2.16
N ASP A 130 5.07 21.72 -1.88
CA ASP A 130 3.79 22.32 -1.45
C ASP A 130 2.73 22.24 -2.56
N ALA A 131 3.13 22.46 -3.81
CA ALA A 131 2.25 22.34 -4.98
C ALA A 131 1.84 20.87 -5.21
N ILE A 132 2.77 19.93 -5.01
CA ILE A 132 2.50 18.50 -5.08
C ILE A 132 1.47 18.09 -4.02
N LYS A 133 1.69 18.46 -2.75
CA LYS A 133 0.78 18.13 -1.64
C LYS A 133 -0.61 18.70 -1.87
N ALA A 134 -0.72 19.97 -2.27
CA ALA A 134 -2.00 20.60 -2.58
C ALA A 134 -2.72 19.93 -3.76
N TYR A 135 -1.98 19.52 -4.80
CA TYR A 135 -2.55 18.82 -5.94
C TYR A 135 -3.08 17.43 -5.54
N ILE A 136 -2.32 16.65 -4.79
CA ILE A 136 -2.74 15.31 -4.33
C ILE A 136 -3.94 15.43 -3.37
N GLU A 137 -3.93 16.38 -2.45
CA GLU A 137 -5.06 16.60 -1.53
C GLU A 137 -6.37 16.90 -2.28
N SER A 138 -6.30 17.78 -3.29
CA SER A 138 -7.48 18.17 -4.07
C SER A 138 -7.98 17.06 -4.99
N ASN A 139 -7.06 16.32 -5.64
CA ASN A 139 -7.43 15.36 -6.68
C ASN A 139 -7.58 13.93 -6.16
N TYR A 140 -6.82 13.55 -5.14
CA TYR A 140 -6.69 12.18 -4.62
C TYR A 140 -6.65 12.17 -3.07
N PRO A 141 -7.72 12.61 -2.39
CA PRO A 141 -7.71 12.81 -0.93
C PRO A 141 -7.42 11.54 -0.12
N GLY A 142 -7.77 10.35 -0.63
CA GLY A 142 -7.40 9.06 -0.03
C GLY A 142 -5.88 8.85 -0.07
N VAL A 143 -5.27 9.05 -1.24
CA VAL A 143 -3.82 8.96 -1.44
C VAL A 143 -3.07 10.00 -0.61
N PHE A 144 -3.60 11.22 -0.50
CA PHE A 144 -3.03 12.24 0.38
C PHE A 144 -2.97 11.79 1.84
N LYS A 145 -4.06 11.22 2.36
CA LYS A 145 -4.10 10.67 3.73
C LYS A 145 -3.13 9.49 3.90
N PHE A 146 -3.06 8.59 2.92
CA PHE A 146 -2.12 7.48 2.89
C PHE A 146 -0.67 7.99 3.03
N LEU A 147 -0.27 8.92 2.15
CA LEU A 147 1.08 9.48 2.15
C LEU A 147 1.41 10.19 3.47
N ASN A 148 0.52 11.03 4.00
CA ASN A 148 0.78 11.76 5.23
C ASN A 148 0.91 10.84 6.46
N ARG A 149 0.14 9.75 6.53
CA ARG A 149 0.24 8.78 7.64
C ARG A 149 1.56 8.04 7.63
N LEU A 150 2.04 7.65 6.44
CA LEU A 150 3.36 7.03 6.29
C LEU A 150 4.48 8.04 6.54
N GLU A 151 4.39 9.25 5.99
CA GLU A 151 5.38 10.32 6.19
C GLU A 151 5.56 10.66 7.68
N ALA A 152 4.47 10.67 8.46
CA ALA A 152 4.50 10.96 9.90
C ALA A 152 5.29 9.95 10.74
N VAL A 153 5.58 8.76 10.20
CA VAL A 153 6.37 7.73 10.87
C VAL A 153 7.59 7.28 10.06
N ALA A 154 7.90 8.00 8.97
CA ALA A 154 9.10 7.78 8.18
C ALA A 154 10.27 8.54 8.83
N ASP A 155 11.41 7.86 9.01
CA ASP A 155 12.66 8.44 9.51
C ASP A 155 13.40 9.29 8.47
#